data_AF-C5A2G6-F1
#
_entry.id   AF-C5A2G6-F1
#
_cell.length_a   1.000
_cell.length_b   1.000
_cell.length_c   1.000
_cell.angle_alpha   90.00
_cell.angle_beta   90.00
_cell.angle_gamma   90.00
#
_symmetry.space_group_name_H-M   'P 1'
#
loop_
_entity.id
_entity.type
_entity.pdbx_description
1 polymer ?
#
loop_
_entity_poly.entity_id
_entity_poly.type
_entity_poly.pdbx_seq_one_letter_code
_entity_poly.pdbx_strand_id
1 'polypeptide(L)'
;MAMVLAFVGIVWLLGILSLIAVIWVIYDIVTKQKRMPDTEKLIWILVALFLNIIGAIIYYLVVKASGKYEEAPEERFEGLDNPIEI
;
A
#
# COMPACT_ATOMS: atom_id res chain seq x y z
N MET A 1 -29.21 25.54 -1.58
CA MET A 1 -27.86 26.00 -1.19
C MET A 1 -27.17 25.02 -0.24
N ALA A 2 -27.75 24.68 0.92
CA ALA A 2 -27.15 23.75 1.89
C ALA A 2 -26.84 22.34 1.34
N MET A 3 -27.73 21.78 0.51
CA MET A 3 -27.54 20.47 -0.14
C MET A 3 -26.34 20.45 -1.12
N VAL A 4 -26.05 21.57 -1.78
CA VAL A 4 -24.91 21.70 -2.70
C VAL A 4 -23.59 21.77 -1.91
N LEU A 5 -23.57 22.51 -0.79
CA LEU A 5 -22.39 22.58 0.07
C LEU A 5 -22.06 21.22 0.71
N ALA A 6 -23.07 20.47 1.12
CA ALA A 6 -22.89 19.11 1.65
C ALA A 6 -22.31 18.16 0.59
N PHE A 7 -22.83 18.20 -0.63
CA PHE A 7 -22.33 17.39 -1.74
C PHE A 7 -20.87 17.73 -2.09
N VAL A 8 -20.54 19.02 -2.20
CA VAL A 8 -19.17 19.49 -2.45
C VAL A 8 -18.25 19.03 -1.32
N GLY A 9 -18.65 19.18 -0.04
CA GLY A 9 -17.86 18.73 1.09
C GLY A 9 -17.52 17.23 1.05
N ILE A 10 -18.49 16.38 0.68
CA ILE A 10 -18.28 14.93 0.55
C ILE A 10 -17.31 14.61 -0.59
N VAL A 11 -17.44 15.28 -1.75
CA VAL A 11 -16.54 15.07 -2.89
C VAL A 11 -15.09 15.45 -2.53
N TRP A 12 -14.90 16.55 -1.79
CA TRP A 12 -13.58 16.96 -1.31
C TRP A 12 -12.98 15.95 -0.31
N LEU A 13 -13.79 15.45 0.63
CA LEU A 13 -13.37 14.39 1.56
C LEU A 13 -12.94 13.12 0.83
N LEU A 14 -13.71 12.68 -0.17
CA LEU A 14 -13.37 11.51 -0.99
C LEU A 14 -12.08 11.71 -1.79
N GLY A 15 -11.86 12.91 -2.34
CA GLY A 15 -10.61 13.25 -3.03
C GLY A 15 -9.39 13.17 -2.12
N ILE A 16 -9.49 13.69 -0.90
CA ILE A 16 -8.41 13.62 0.10
C ILE A 16 -8.16 12.18 0.53
N LEU A 17 -9.22 11.40 0.79
CA LEU A 17 -9.10 9.98 1.13
C LEU A 17 -8.41 9.19 0.02
N SER A 18 -8.72 9.50 -1.24
CA SER A 18 -8.09 8.87 -2.40
C SER A 18 -6.58 9.12 -2.42
N LEU A 19 -6.15 10.36 -2.20
CA LEU A 19 -4.74 10.73 -2.08
C LEU A 19 -4.03 9.99 -0.94
N ILE A 20 -4.65 9.94 0.24
CA ILE A 20 -4.12 9.22 1.40
C ILE A 20 -3.98 7.72 1.09
N ALA A 21 -4.95 7.13 0.40
CA ALA A 21 -4.92 5.72 0.01
C ALA A 21 -3.74 5.42 -0.90
N VAL A 22 -3.47 6.26 -1.91
CA VAL A 22 -2.31 6.07 -2.80
C VAL A 22 -0.99 6.17 -2.02
N ILE A 23 -0.84 7.18 -1.17
CA ILE A 23 0.34 7.34 -0.31
C ILE A 23 0.54 6.12 0.58
N TRP A 24 -0.54 5.61 1.17
CA TRP A 24 -0.52 4.42 2.01
C TRP A 24 -0.08 3.17 1.25
N VAL A 25 -0.56 2.96 0.02
CA VAL A 25 -0.14 1.82 -0.82
C VAL A 25 1.37 1.89 -1.09
N ILE A 26 1.88 3.08 -1.46
CA ILE A 26 3.31 3.27 -1.72
C ILE A 26 4.12 2.96 -0.45
N TYR A 27 3.69 3.48 0.70
CA TYR A 27 4.34 3.20 1.98
C TYR A 27 4.37 1.70 2.31
N ASP A 28 3.24 0.99 2.13
CA ASP A 28 3.15 -0.45 2.41
C ASP A 28 4.06 -1.27 1.50
N ILE A 29 4.12 -0.95 0.21
CA ILE A 29 4.99 -1.61 -0.77
C ILE A 29 6.47 -1.42 -0.42
N VAL A 30 6.87 -0.20 -0.06
CA VAL A 30 8.28 0.13 0.20
C VAL A 30 8.76 -0.43 1.54
N THR A 31 7.91 -0.40 2.58
CA THR A 31 8.35 -0.71 3.95
C THR A 31 8.02 -2.13 4.39
N LYS A 32 6.91 -2.71 3.93
CA LYS A 32 6.42 -4.01 4.40
C LYS A 32 6.63 -5.12 3.39
N GLN A 33 6.44 -4.86 2.10
CA GLN A 33 6.55 -5.87 1.04
C GLN A 33 7.99 -6.05 0.55
N LYS A 34 8.91 -6.40 1.46
CA LYS A 34 10.34 -6.49 1.16
C LYS A 34 10.70 -7.57 0.15
N ARG A 35 9.97 -8.70 0.16
CA ARG A 35 10.17 -9.82 -0.78
C ARG A 35 9.50 -9.59 -2.14
N MET A 36 8.81 -8.46 -2.33
CA MET A 36 8.11 -8.17 -3.57
C MET A 36 9.12 -7.74 -4.64
N PRO A 37 9.10 -8.35 -5.84
CA PRO A 37 10.00 -7.98 -6.92
C PRO A 37 9.70 -6.56 -7.45
N ASP A 38 10.73 -5.84 -7.86
CA ASP A 38 10.64 -4.41 -8.22
C ASP A 38 9.65 -4.13 -9.36
N THR A 39 9.54 -5.04 -10.33
CA THR A 39 8.54 -4.95 -11.39
C THR A 39 7.11 -4.98 -10.84
N GLU A 40 6.84 -5.87 -9.88
CA GLU A 40 5.51 -5.99 -9.29
C GLU A 40 5.18 -4.80 -8.37
N LYS A 41 6.18 -4.30 -7.63
CA LYS A 41 6.06 -3.04 -6.87
C LYS A 41 5.62 -1.90 -7.80
N LEU A 42 6.30 -1.74 -8.94
CA LEU A 42 5.98 -0.70 -9.92
C LEU A 42 4.56 -0.87 -10.49
N ILE A 43 4.16 -2.10 -10.82
CA ILE A 43 2.80 -2.38 -11.32
C ILE A 43 1.75 -1.96 -10.28
N TRP A 44 1.90 -2.33 -9.01
CA TRP A 44 0.93 -1.97 -7.97
C TRP A 44 0.88 -0.47 -7.69
N ILE A 45 2.01 0.24 -7.75
CA ILE A 45 2.03 1.70 -7.65
C ILE A 45 1.27 2.33 -8.81
N LEU A 46 1.48 1.87 -10.05
CA LEU A 46 0.76 2.36 -11.23
C LEU A 46 -0.75 2.06 -11.12
N VAL A 47 -1.13 0.85 -10.71
CA VAL A 47 -2.52 0.43 -10.48
C VAL A 47 -3.18 1.33 -9.44
N ALA A 48 -2.53 1.57 -8.30
CA ALA A 48 -3.05 2.47 -7.27
C ALA A 48 -3.16 3.92 -7.75
N LEU A 49 -2.24 4.39 -8.60
CA LEU A 49 -2.27 5.75 -9.13
C LEU A 49 -3.41 5.96 -10.14
N PHE A 50 -3.63 5.02 -11.07
CA PHE A 50 -4.67 5.14 -12.09
C PHE A 50 -6.07 4.78 -11.57
N LEU A 51 -6.18 3.75 -10.73
CA LEU A 51 -7.47 3.29 -10.15
C LEU A 51 -7.78 3.91 -8.78
N ASN A 52 -6.88 4.72 -8.22
CA ASN A 52 -7.10 5.46 -6.98
C ASN A 52 -7.52 4.52 -5.83
N ILE A 53 -8.61 4.85 -5.13
CA ILE A 53 -9.15 4.07 -4.02
C ILE A 53 -9.47 2.62 -4.42
N ILE A 54 -9.93 2.37 -5.65
CA ILE A 54 -10.26 1.02 -6.12
C ILE A 54 -8.96 0.20 -6.26
N GLY A 55 -7.92 0.79 -6.83
CA GLY A 55 -6.60 0.15 -6.93
C GLY A 55 -6.01 -0.18 -5.56
N ALA A 56 -6.16 0.72 -4.59
CA ALA A 56 -5.72 0.50 -3.22
C ALA A 56 -6.47 -0.65 -2.51
N ILE A 57 -7.79 -0.77 -2.74
CA ILE A 57 -8.59 -1.88 -2.20
C ILE A 57 -8.14 -3.22 -2.80
N ILE A 58 -7.95 -3.27 -4.12
CA ILE A 58 -7.48 -4.49 -4.79
C ILE A 58 -6.08 -4.88 -4.28
N TYR A 59 -5.18 -3.90 -4.16
CA TYR A 59 -3.86 -4.11 -3.57
C TYR A 59 -3.95 -4.72 -2.16
N TYR A 60 -4.80 -4.15 -1.29
CA TYR A 60 -4.98 -4.66 0.07
C TYR A 60 -5.43 -6.13 0.06
N LEU A 61 -6.40 -6.48 -0.76
CA LEU A 61 -6.95 -7.84 -0.79
C LEU A 61 -6.00 -8.86 -1.43
N VAL A 62 -5.28 -8.48 -2.48
CA VAL A 62 -4.43 -9.42 -3.23
C VAL A 62 -3.05 -9.54 -2.60
N VAL A 63 -2.42 -8.43 -2.24
CA VAL A 63 -1.03 -8.40 -1.78
C VAL A 63 -0.98 -8.55 -0.26
N LYS A 64 -1.69 -7.67 0.45
CA LYS A 64 -1.57 -7.59 1.90
C LYS A 64 -2.31 -8.73 2.61
N ALA A 65 -3.54 -9.05 2.19
CA ALA A 65 -4.29 -10.14 2.82
C ALA A 65 -3.72 -11.53 2.49
N SER A 66 -2.95 -11.67 1.40
CA SER A 66 -2.26 -12.93 1.10
C SER A 66 -0.95 -13.12 1.87
N GLY A 67 -0.40 -12.06 2.49
CA GLY A 67 0.86 -12.11 3.23
C GLY A 67 2.07 -12.53 2.39
N LYS A 68 1.93 -12.54 1.06
CA LYS A 68 2.84 -13.25 0.15
C LYS A 68 4.27 -12.71 0.17
N TYR A 69 4.45 -11.42 0.44
CA TYR A 69 5.77 -10.77 0.43
C TYR A 69 6.21 -10.22 1.79
N GLU A 70 5.49 -10.57 2.85
CA GLU A 70 5.92 -10.28 4.21
C GLU A 70 7.06 -11.25 4.57
N GLU A 71 8.12 -10.74 5.23
CA GLU A 71 9.16 -11.58 5.79
C GLU A 71 8.55 -12.46 6.89
N ALA A 72 8.80 -13.77 6.84
CA ALA A 72 8.34 -14.66 7.90
C ALA A 72 9.01 -14.23 9.22
N PRO A 73 8.32 -14.32 10.37
CA PRO A 73 8.90 -13.95 11.66
C PRO A 73 10.23 -14.65 11.93
N GLU A 74 10.36 -15.89 11.47
CA GLU A 74 11.51 -16.78 11.62
C GLU A 74 12.77 -16.22 10.90
N GLU A 75 12.65 -15.83 9.62
CA GLU A 75 13.75 -15.24 8.85
C GLU A 75 14.24 -13.91 9.45
N ARG A 76 13.35 -13.14 10.12
CA ARG A 76 13.72 -11.89 10.78
C ARG A 76 14.66 -12.11 11.97
N PHE A 77 14.54 -13.24 12.67
CA PHE A 77 15.41 -13.57 13.82
C PHE A 77 16.70 -14.28 13.38
N GLU A 78 16.67 -15.04 12.29
CA GLU A 78 17.83 -15.68 11.66
C GLU A 78 18.81 -14.67 11.02
N GLY A 79 18.36 -13.44 10.77
CA GLY A 79 19.25 -12.32 10.42
C GLY A 79 19.96 -11.69 11.64
N LEU A 80 19.50 -11.97 12.86
CA LEU A 80 19.99 -11.36 14.10
C LEU A 80 20.97 -12.25 14.87
N ASP A 81 21.00 -13.56 14.59
CA ASP A 81 21.93 -14.53 15.16
C ASP A 81 23.16 -14.76 14.29
N ASN A 82 23.11 -14.40 12.99
CA ASN A 82 24.29 -14.37 12.15
C ASN A 82 25.21 -13.20 12.59
N PRO A 83 26.45 -13.47 13.08
CA PRO A 83 27.38 -12.39 13.37
C PRO A 83 27.57 -11.53 12.10
N ILE A 84 27.60 -10.20 12.27
CA ILE A 84 27.81 -9.26 11.16
C ILE A 84 29.06 -9.70 10.40
N GLU A 85 28.89 -10.33 9.23
CA GLU A 85 29.97 -10.58 8.29
C GLU A 85 30.42 -9.21 7.78
N ILE A 86 31.50 -8.70 8.37
CA ILE A 86 32.21 -7.48 7.97
C ILE A 86 33.19 -7.79 6.85
#